data_AF-A0AAN8WMI0-F1
#
_entry.id   AF-A0AAN8WMI0-F1
#
_cell.length_a   1.000
_cell.length_b   1.000
_cell.length_c   1.000
_cell.angle_alpha   90.00
_cell.angle_beta   90.00
_cell.angle_gamma   90.00
#
_symmetry.space_group_name_H-M   'P 1'
#
loop_
_entity.id
_entity.type
_entity.pdbx_description
1 polymer ?
#
loop_
_entity_poly.entity_id
_entity_poly.type
_entity_poly.pdbx_seq_one_letter_code
_entity_poly.pdbx_strand_id
1 'polypeptide(L)'
;MQDLSDLWSYHVQSHEWTCISRDTHAEGGPSARSCHKMCLDPERRQIFTLGRYLDSALRVPENLKSDFYMYDIENNKWTLVTEDTASLGGPRLIFDHQMVMDVESRVIYVFGGRVLTSSRWEGCVGVLGVDDLRNSTYTPSEAIFSGLYSYHVSNNTWIRLREDCTGSLVGPQDIKSRIGHSMLFHSGSRQLYILAGQRNKEYLTDFFTYNIDSDTVTYISDGTKKDSASVPAAGFTQKATIDSQLNEIHVLSGLSKDKEKREENVRNSFWVYDINQNKWSCIYRNEQTGESYWSKMQHTEPCPRFAHQLVYDETKKVHYLFGGNPGKASLPKMRLDDFWSLRLCRPSTEQLLHTCILLIRKHKFNELARDNSVSALKYLQTQLHSAVDHSDPEQVQEFQALATALFQPPEEPSTVLHAIICDDEDSGSMSTGNDLGWLHNSRSVLFDRLTQFFPEHMTQPRGNLVDLIPY
;
A
#
# COMPACT_ATOMS: atom_id res chain seq x y z
N MET A 1 -29.14 2.18 -0.62
CA MET A 1 -27.96 1.31 -0.42
C MET A 1 -28.23 0.54 0.84
N GLN A 2 -28.04 -0.76 0.78
CA GLN A 2 -28.35 -1.70 1.83
C GLN A 2 -27.14 -2.61 1.99
N ASP A 3 -26.83 -3.02 3.22
CA ASP A 3 -25.86 -4.07 3.45
C ASP A 3 -26.42 -5.40 2.94
N LEU A 4 -25.55 -6.23 2.36
CA LEU A 4 -25.90 -7.55 1.83
C LEU A 4 -25.29 -8.66 2.69
N SER A 5 -25.91 -9.84 2.65
CA SER A 5 -25.45 -11.08 3.30
C SER A 5 -25.03 -12.12 2.25
N ASP A 6 -24.61 -11.72 1.06
CA ASP A 6 -24.13 -12.65 0.05
C ASP A 6 -22.65 -13.01 0.26
N LEU A 7 -22.27 -14.22 -0.17
CA LEU A 7 -20.89 -14.70 -0.15
C LEU A 7 -20.51 -15.14 -1.56
N TRP A 8 -19.36 -14.63 -2.04
CA TRP A 8 -18.85 -14.89 -3.38
C TRP A 8 -17.41 -15.40 -3.32
N SER A 9 -17.06 -16.26 -4.27
CA SER A 9 -15.68 -16.68 -4.53
C SER A 9 -15.30 -16.42 -5.98
N TYR A 10 -14.07 -15.98 -6.19
CA TYR A 10 -13.46 -15.89 -7.51
C TYR A 10 -12.45 -17.03 -7.68
N HIS A 11 -12.62 -17.83 -8.73
CA HIS A 11 -11.70 -18.90 -9.06
C HIS A 11 -10.64 -18.41 -10.05
N VAL A 12 -9.40 -18.29 -9.58
CA VAL A 12 -8.31 -17.65 -10.32
C VAL A 12 -7.98 -18.37 -11.63
N GLN A 13 -8.03 -19.71 -11.66
CA GLN A 13 -7.65 -20.49 -12.84
C GLN A 13 -8.69 -20.42 -13.96
N SER A 14 -9.99 -20.42 -13.64
CA SER A 14 -11.05 -20.33 -14.66
C SER A 14 -11.52 -18.89 -14.92
N HIS A 15 -11.08 -17.92 -14.11
CA HIS A 15 -11.51 -16.52 -14.16
C HIS A 15 -13.01 -16.31 -13.93
N GLU A 16 -13.64 -17.14 -13.09
CA GLU A 16 -15.07 -17.13 -12.86
C GLU A 16 -15.44 -16.76 -11.42
N TRP A 17 -16.51 -15.98 -11.29
CA TRP A 17 -17.16 -15.72 -10.01
C TRP A 17 -18.26 -16.75 -9.75
N THR A 18 -18.31 -17.26 -8.54
CA THR A 18 -19.38 -18.14 -8.04
C THR A 18 -20.03 -17.51 -6.82
N CYS A 19 -21.35 -17.38 -6.87
CA CYS A 19 -22.14 -17.03 -5.69
C CYS A 19 -22.26 -18.29 -4.83
N ILE A 20 -21.56 -18.30 -3.69
CA ILE A 20 -21.60 -19.40 -2.73
C ILE A 20 -22.93 -19.39 -1.96
N SER A 21 -23.34 -18.20 -1.52
CA SER A 21 -24.58 -17.98 -0.78
C SER A 21 -25.18 -16.64 -1.17
N ARG A 22 -26.50 -16.61 -1.33
CA ARG A 22 -27.26 -15.36 -1.57
C ARG A 22 -27.73 -14.71 -0.26
N ASP A 23 -27.76 -15.48 0.82
CA ASP A 23 -28.12 -15.01 2.15
C ASP A 23 -27.51 -15.92 3.21
N THR A 24 -26.31 -15.54 3.66
CA THR A 24 -25.57 -16.27 4.69
C THR A 24 -26.36 -16.37 5.99
N HIS A 25 -27.23 -15.39 6.30
CA HIS A 25 -28.01 -15.41 7.53
C HIS A 25 -29.03 -16.55 7.56
N ALA A 26 -29.71 -16.77 6.44
CA ALA A 26 -30.65 -17.88 6.27
C ALA A 26 -29.96 -19.25 6.41
N GLU A 27 -28.65 -19.31 6.18
CA GLU A 27 -27.81 -20.51 6.25
C GLU A 27 -27.08 -20.64 7.61
N GLY A 28 -27.47 -19.86 8.63
CA GLY A 28 -26.85 -19.89 9.97
C GLY A 28 -25.53 -19.13 10.08
N GLY A 29 -25.18 -18.34 9.06
CA GLY A 29 -24.04 -17.45 9.01
C GLY A 29 -24.36 -16.00 9.43
N PRO A 30 -23.43 -15.08 9.18
CA PRO A 30 -23.56 -13.68 9.57
C PRO A 30 -24.74 -13.00 8.87
N SER A 31 -25.41 -12.09 9.59
CA SER A 31 -26.34 -11.12 8.99
C SER A 31 -25.65 -10.19 7.99
N ALA A 32 -26.43 -9.53 7.15
CA ALA A 32 -25.96 -8.44 6.30
C ALA A 32 -25.16 -7.41 7.12
N ARG A 33 -23.97 -7.04 6.63
CA ARG A 33 -23.04 -6.19 7.38
C ARG A 33 -21.97 -5.52 6.53
N SER A 34 -21.51 -4.37 6.99
CA SER A 34 -20.37 -3.62 6.45
C SER A 34 -19.29 -3.40 7.52
N CYS A 35 -18.07 -3.03 7.10
CA CYS A 35 -16.91 -2.75 7.97
C CYS A 35 -16.48 -3.90 8.91
N HIS A 36 -16.87 -5.14 8.58
CA HIS A 36 -16.39 -6.37 9.20
C HIS A 36 -15.02 -6.76 8.65
N LYS A 37 -14.37 -7.74 9.27
CA LYS A 37 -13.14 -8.35 8.74
C LYS A 37 -13.24 -9.86 8.68
N MET A 38 -12.48 -10.40 7.74
CA MET A 38 -12.32 -11.82 7.51
C MET A 38 -10.84 -12.18 7.51
N CYS A 39 -10.49 -13.35 8.04
CA CYS A 39 -9.19 -13.98 7.80
C CYS A 39 -9.39 -15.44 7.41
N LEU A 40 -8.40 -16.02 6.75
CA LEU A 40 -8.41 -17.38 6.21
C LEU A 40 -7.34 -18.22 6.92
N ASP A 41 -7.73 -19.41 7.38
CA ASP A 41 -6.81 -20.53 7.64
C ASP A 41 -6.74 -21.36 6.34
N PRO A 42 -5.71 -21.19 5.49
CA PRO A 42 -5.65 -21.87 4.20
C PRO A 42 -5.39 -23.37 4.34
N GLU A 43 -4.71 -23.82 5.41
CA GLU A 43 -4.42 -25.24 5.64
C GLU A 43 -5.67 -26.02 5.99
N ARG A 44 -6.57 -25.42 6.78
CA ARG A 44 -7.83 -26.06 7.20
C ARG A 44 -9.04 -25.60 6.41
N ARG A 45 -8.84 -24.65 5.49
CA ARG A 45 -9.88 -24.08 4.62
C ARG A 45 -11.05 -23.52 5.44
N GLN A 46 -10.71 -22.71 6.44
CA GLN A 46 -11.69 -22.06 7.33
C GLN A 46 -11.59 -20.55 7.22
N ILE A 47 -12.73 -19.89 7.08
CA ILE A 47 -12.81 -18.42 7.07
C ILE A 47 -13.44 -17.98 8.39
N PHE A 48 -12.82 -17.03 9.07
CA PHE A 48 -13.36 -16.45 10.29
C PHE A 48 -13.85 -15.03 10.01
N THR A 49 -14.98 -14.62 10.60
CA THR A 49 -15.61 -13.31 10.35
C THR A 49 -15.99 -12.63 11.66
N LEU A 50 -15.57 -11.39 11.84
CA LEU A 50 -15.80 -10.60 13.06
C LEU A 50 -16.20 -9.16 12.75
N GLY A 51 -17.05 -8.61 13.63
CA GLY A 51 -17.41 -7.20 13.66
C GLY A 51 -18.43 -6.78 12.60
N ARG A 52 -18.91 -5.54 12.75
CA ARG A 52 -19.82 -4.87 11.80
C ARG A 52 -20.05 -3.42 12.23
N TYR A 53 -20.39 -2.56 11.28
CA TYR A 53 -20.94 -1.23 11.56
C TYR A 53 -22.45 -1.29 11.82
N LEU A 54 -22.96 -0.38 12.65
CA LEU A 54 -24.39 -0.13 12.85
C LEU A 54 -24.66 1.38 12.91
N ASP A 55 -25.69 1.81 12.17
CA ASP A 55 -26.25 3.16 12.30
C ASP A 55 -26.75 3.40 13.72
N SER A 56 -26.66 4.65 14.22
CA SER A 56 -27.04 5.00 15.60
C SER A 56 -28.46 4.56 15.98
N ALA A 57 -29.40 4.55 15.03
CA ALA A 57 -30.77 4.08 15.26
C ALA A 57 -30.88 2.59 15.60
N LEU A 58 -29.90 1.77 15.18
CA LEU A 58 -29.89 0.32 15.37
C LEU A 58 -29.08 -0.11 16.61
N ARG A 59 -28.44 0.82 17.32
CA ARG A 59 -27.55 0.54 18.47
C ARG A 59 -28.31 0.32 19.78
N VAL A 60 -29.16 -0.69 19.78
CA VAL A 60 -29.80 -1.25 20.99
C VAL A 60 -28.94 -2.37 21.58
N PRO A 61 -29.01 -2.64 22.89
CA PRO A 61 -28.14 -3.62 23.56
C PRO A 61 -28.07 -4.98 22.86
N GLU A 62 -29.20 -5.49 22.35
CA GLU A 62 -29.29 -6.77 21.64
C GLU A 62 -28.47 -6.79 20.36
N ASN A 63 -28.39 -5.65 19.65
CA ASN A 63 -27.63 -5.52 18.41
C ASN A 63 -26.15 -5.22 18.65
N LEU A 64 -25.76 -4.85 19.87
CA LEU A 64 -24.38 -4.52 20.24
C LEU A 64 -23.54 -5.73 20.66
N LYS A 65 -24.12 -6.94 20.62
CA LYS A 65 -23.37 -8.19 20.75
C LYS A 65 -22.35 -8.31 19.62
N SER A 66 -21.15 -8.76 19.97
CA SER A 66 -20.06 -8.99 19.02
C SER A 66 -20.07 -10.44 18.58
N ASP A 67 -20.87 -10.75 17.56
CA ASP A 67 -20.97 -12.10 17.03
C ASP A 67 -19.70 -12.51 16.25
N PHE A 68 -19.33 -13.79 16.35
CA PHE A 68 -18.14 -14.34 15.70
C PHE A 68 -18.47 -15.65 14.98
N TYR A 69 -18.15 -15.73 13.69
CA TYR A 69 -18.50 -16.86 12.83
C TYR A 69 -17.27 -17.51 12.21
N MET A 70 -17.40 -18.79 11.91
CA MET A 70 -16.49 -19.57 11.09
C MET A 70 -17.27 -20.19 9.93
N TYR A 71 -16.75 -20.06 8.72
CA TYR A 71 -17.23 -20.74 7.53
C TYR A 71 -16.24 -21.83 7.11
N ASP A 72 -16.74 -23.06 7.05
CA ASP A 72 -16.02 -24.23 6.58
C ASP A 72 -16.17 -24.33 5.06
N ILE A 73 -15.07 -24.09 4.33
CA ILE A 73 -15.07 -24.09 2.87
C ILE A 73 -15.29 -25.49 2.31
N GLU A 74 -14.82 -26.54 2.99
CA GLU A 74 -14.95 -27.92 2.48
C GLU A 74 -16.39 -28.41 2.56
N ASN A 75 -17.06 -28.11 3.67
CA ASN A 75 -18.42 -28.55 3.94
C ASN A 75 -19.49 -27.52 3.55
N ASN A 76 -19.09 -26.35 3.03
CA ASN A 76 -19.96 -25.23 2.70
C ASN A 76 -20.92 -24.88 3.85
N LYS A 77 -20.37 -24.69 5.06
CA LYS A 77 -21.17 -24.59 6.28
C LYS A 77 -20.71 -23.45 7.19
N TRP A 78 -21.65 -22.62 7.59
CA TRP A 78 -21.47 -21.64 8.64
C TRP A 78 -21.62 -22.25 10.03
N THR A 79 -20.80 -21.77 10.96
CA THR A 79 -20.88 -22.06 12.39
C THR A 79 -20.76 -20.75 13.16
N LEU A 80 -21.75 -20.45 13.99
CA LEU A 80 -21.63 -19.41 15.01
C LEU A 80 -20.68 -19.92 16.11
N VAL A 81 -19.52 -19.28 16.23
CA VAL A 81 -18.50 -19.63 17.24
C VAL A 81 -18.95 -19.10 18.61
N THR A 82 -19.35 -17.83 18.66
CA THR A 82 -19.83 -17.16 19.87
C THR A 82 -20.83 -16.06 19.53
N GLU A 83 -21.93 -15.95 20.29
CA GLU A 83 -22.91 -14.86 20.15
C GLU A 83 -22.36 -13.48 20.53
N ASP A 84 -21.49 -13.43 21.55
CA ASP A 84 -20.87 -12.20 22.02
C ASP A 84 -19.44 -12.44 22.52
N THR A 85 -18.44 -12.06 21.72
CA THR A 85 -17.03 -12.20 22.07
C THR A 85 -16.66 -11.47 23.36
N ALA A 86 -17.32 -10.36 23.68
CA ALA A 86 -17.03 -9.59 24.89
C ALA A 86 -17.32 -10.38 26.17
N SER A 87 -18.38 -11.19 26.15
CA SER A 87 -18.75 -12.06 27.27
C SER A 87 -17.71 -13.15 27.58
N LEU A 88 -16.82 -13.45 26.63
CA LEU A 88 -15.74 -14.43 26.75
C LEU A 88 -14.34 -13.80 26.84
N GLY A 89 -14.26 -12.50 27.17
CA GLY A 89 -12.98 -11.77 27.28
C GLY A 89 -12.39 -11.30 25.95
N GLY A 90 -13.11 -11.48 24.85
CA GLY A 90 -12.77 -10.93 23.53
C GLY A 90 -13.19 -9.47 23.34
N PRO A 91 -13.06 -8.94 22.11
CA PRO A 91 -13.45 -7.56 21.83
C PRO A 91 -14.97 -7.35 21.93
N ARG A 92 -15.39 -6.12 22.22
CA ARG A 92 -16.78 -5.66 22.04
C ARG A 92 -17.09 -5.50 20.54
N LEU A 93 -18.33 -5.16 20.21
CA LEU A 93 -18.72 -4.97 18.83
C LEU A 93 -17.93 -3.79 18.22
N ILE A 94 -17.10 -4.11 17.23
CA ILE A 94 -16.15 -3.20 16.60
C ILE A 94 -16.31 -3.17 15.08
N PHE A 95 -15.87 -2.08 14.47
CA PHE A 95 -15.82 -1.91 13.01
C PHE A 95 -14.52 -1.21 12.59
N ASP A 96 -14.13 -1.41 11.32
CA ASP A 96 -12.88 -0.91 10.72
C ASP A 96 -11.61 -1.33 11.49
N HIS A 97 -11.69 -2.46 12.19
CA HIS A 97 -10.57 -3.15 12.81
C HIS A 97 -9.76 -3.93 11.77
N GLN A 98 -8.67 -4.57 12.20
CA GLN A 98 -7.94 -5.53 11.40
C GLN A 98 -7.87 -6.89 12.08
N MET A 99 -7.75 -7.94 11.27
CA MET A 99 -7.78 -9.32 11.71
C MET A 99 -6.84 -10.16 10.82
N VAL A 100 -5.91 -10.89 11.42
CA VAL A 100 -4.93 -11.74 10.73
C VAL A 100 -4.79 -13.09 11.43
N MET A 101 -4.37 -14.12 10.69
CA MET A 101 -4.22 -15.50 11.18
C MET A 101 -2.74 -15.89 11.24
N ASP A 102 -2.27 -16.32 12.41
CA ASP A 102 -1.10 -17.19 12.52
C ASP A 102 -1.57 -18.63 12.25
N VAL A 103 -1.32 -19.09 11.02
CA VAL A 103 -1.77 -20.40 10.52
C VAL A 103 -1.12 -21.55 11.29
N GLU A 104 0.16 -21.41 11.64
CA GLU A 104 0.95 -22.44 12.33
C GLU A 104 0.43 -22.66 13.75
N SER A 105 0.31 -21.58 14.53
CA SER A 105 -0.17 -21.65 15.92
C SER A 105 -1.69 -21.75 16.05
N ARG A 106 -2.41 -21.53 14.95
CA ARG A 106 -3.88 -21.34 14.90
C ARG A 106 -4.39 -20.25 15.84
N VAL A 107 -3.77 -19.07 15.76
CA VAL A 107 -4.15 -17.91 16.56
C VAL A 107 -4.56 -16.76 15.65
N ILE A 108 -5.74 -16.19 15.91
CA ILE A 108 -6.23 -15.01 15.22
C ILE A 108 -5.88 -13.78 16.05
N TYR A 109 -5.22 -12.81 15.45
CA TYR A 109 -4.95 -11.52 16.08
C TYR A 109 -5.93 -10.47 15.57
N VAL A 110 -6.53 -9.72 16.49
CA VAL A 110 -7.52 -8.67 16.21
C VAL A 110 -7.05 -7.37 16.85
N PHE A 111 -6.91 -6.31 16.05
CA PHE A 111 -6.42 -5.02 16.54
C PHE A 111 -7.27 -3.84 16.07
N GLY A 112 -7.44 -2.88 16.99
CA GLY A 112 -8.04 -1.59 16.70
C GLY A 112 -9.53 -1.67 16.41
N GLY A 113 -10.01 -0.72 15.62
CA GLY A 113 -11.44 -0.55 15.39
C GLY A 113 -12.11 0.32 16.45
N ARG A 114 -13.22 0.94 16.08
CA ARG A 114 -14.07 1.71 17.01
C ARG A 114 -15.09 0.78 17.63
N VAL A 115 -15.28 0.92 18.94
CA VAL A 115 -16.29 0.20 19.70
C VAL A 115 -17.63 0.90 19.52
N LEU A 116 -18.66 0.15 19.13
CA LEU A 116 -20.02 0.65 19.09
C LEU A 116 -20.63 0.68 20.50
N THR A 117 -21.21 1.82 20.86
CA THR A 117 -21.93 2.04 22.11
C THR A 117 -23.41 2.31 21.85
N SER A 118 -24.24 2.11 22.87
CA SER A 118 -25.67 2.42 22.80
C SER A 118 -25.90 3.90 22.47
N SER A 119 -26.87 4.19 21.61
CA SER A 119 -27.17 5.57 21.17
C SER A 119 -27.63 6.50 22.30
N ARG A 120 -28.19 5.95 23.39
CA ARG A 120 -28.48 6.72 24.62
C ARG A 120 -27.22 7.15 25.37
N TRP A 121 -26.09 6.54 25.06
CA TRP A 121 -24.80 6.72 25.70
C TRP A 121 -23.85 7.63 24.92
N GLU A 122 -24.18 8.00 23.67
CA GLU A 122 -23.45 9.00 22.88
C GLU A 122 -23.48 10.41 23.51
N GLY A 123 -24.19 10.59 24.64
CA GLY A 123 -24.19 11.81 25.46
C GLY A 123 -24.20 11.60 26.98
N CYS A 124 -24.00 10.37 27.49
CA CYS A 124 -23.99 10.07 28.92
C CYS A 124 -22.89 9.04 29.18
N VAL A 125 -21.73 9.44 29.69
CA VAL A 125 -20.68 8.50 30.12
C VAL A 125 -20.87 8.24 31.61
N GLY A 126 -21.12 7.00 32.02
CA GLY A 126 -21.29 6.67 33.45
C GLY A 126 -21.80 5.27 33.80
N VAL A 127 -21.24 4.22 33.20
CA VAL A 127 -21.34 2.82 33.66
C VAL A 127 -20.03 2.17 33.24
N LEU A 128 -18.94 2.73 33.76
CA LEU A 128 -17.82 1.90 34.19
C LEU A 128 -18.30 1.15 35.45
N GLY A 129 -17.78 -0.05 35.68
CA GLY A 129 -17.94 -0.71 36.97
C GLY A 129 -17.54 0.25 38.09
N VAL A 130 -18.23 0.14 39.22
CA VAL A 130 -18.13 1.06 40.37
C VAL A 130 -16.69 1.24 40.91
N ASP A 131 -15.76 0.39 40.51
CA ASP A 131 -14.35 0.43 40.94
C ASP A 131 -13.44 1.36 40.11
N ASP A 132 -13.79 1.71 38.86
CA ASP A 132 -12.90 2.48 37.96
C ASP A 132 -13.09 4.02 38.04
N LEU A 133 -14.07 4.48 38.82
CA LEU A 133 -14.46 5.90 38.87
C LEU A 133 -13.54 6.80 39.69
N ARG A 134 -12.54 6.25 40.38
CA ARG A 134 -11.76 7.04 41.34
C ARG A 134 -10.61 7.84 40.74
N ASN A 135 -10.22 7.62 39.47
CA ASN A 135 -8.97 8.17 38.97
C ASN A 135 -8.93 8.74 37.54
N SER A 136 -10.05 8.92 36.82
CA SER A 136 -9.95 9.45 35.44
C SER A 136 -10.86 10.64 35.12
N THR A 137 -10.21 11.70 34.63
CA THR A 137 -10.78 12.90 34.01
C THR A 137 -11.07 12.64 32.52
N TYR A 138 -12.11 11.87 32.19
CA TYR A 138 -12.54 11.69 30.79
C TYR A 138 -13.64 12.70 30.41
N THR A 139 -13.41 13.45 29.31
CA THR A 139 -14.43 14.32 28.71
C THR A 139 -15.32 13.52 27.74
N PRO A 140 -16.64 13.78 27.66
CA PRO A 140 -17.61 12.89 27.03
C PRO A 140 -17.62 12.81 25.48
N SER A 141 -16.61 13.33 24.75
CA SER A 141 -16.69 13.50 23.28
C SER A 141 -15.80 12.57 22.44
N GLU A 142 -14.98 11.72 23.07
CA GLU A 142 -14.00 10.92 22.32
C GLU A 142 -14.49 9.51 22.01
N ALA A 143 -14.25 9.06 20.77
CA ALA A 143 -14.61 7.71 20.34
C ALA A 143 -13.82 6.67 21.14
N ILE A 144 -14.49 5.58 21.53
CA ILE A 144 -13.85 4.45 22.22
C ILE A 144 -13.27 3.50 21.16
N PHE A 145 -12.02 3.07 21.35
CA PHE A 145 -11.36 2.11 20.48
C PHE A 145 -11.10 0.79 21.20
N SER A 146 -10.95 -0.28 20.43
CA SER A 146 -10.60 -1.62 20.94
C SER A 146 -9.09 -1.84 20.89
N GLY A 147 -8.57 -2.59 21.86
CA GLY A 147 -7.15 -2.95 21.94
C GLY A 147 -6.72 -4.10 21.01
N LEU A 148 -5.64 -4.77 21.38
CA LEU A 148 -5.11 -5.96 20.70
C LEU A 148 -5.56 -7.23 21.44
N TYR A 149 -6.17 -8.15 20.71
CA TYR A 149 -6.64 -9.43 21.21
C TYR A 149 -6.05 -10.57 20.38
N SER A 150 -5.91 -11.73 21.02
CA SER A 150 -5.67 -13.00 20.36
C SER A 150 -6.83 -13.96 20.63
N TYR A 151 -7.18 -14.75 19.63
CA TYR A 151 -8.14 -15.83 19.73
C TYR A 151 -7.48 -17.15 19.36
N HIS A 152 -7.44 -18.07 20.30
CA HIS A 152 -6.87 -19.39 20.12
C HIS A 152 -7.95 -20.34 19.59
N VAL A 153 -7.84 -20.71 18.31
CA VAL A 153 -8.86 -21.52 17.63
C VAL A 153 -8.95 -22.94 18.22
N SER A 154 -7.84 -23.46 18.74
CA SER A 154 -7.76 -24.84 19.27
C SER A 154 -8.61 -25.08 20.52
N ASN A 155 -8.82 -24.06 21.35
CA ASN A 155 -9.51 -24.16 22.64
C ASN A 155 -10.64 -23.12 22.81
N ASN A 156 -10.92 -22.32 21.77
CA ASN A 156 -11.96 -21.29 21.76
C ASN A 156 -11.78 -20.22 22.86
N THR A 157 -10.54 -19.78 23.11
CA THR A 157 -10.26 -18.77 24.16
C THR A 157 -9.78 -17.45 23.57
N TRP A 158 -10.30 -16.35 24.11
CA TRP A 158 -9.82 -15.00 23.87
C TRP A 158 -8.82 -14.57 24.94
N ILE A 159 -7.77 -13.87 24.54
CA ILE A 159 -6.79 -13.24 25.43
C ILE A 159 -6.60 -11.80 24.97
N ARG A 160 -6.78 -10.84 25.88
CA ARG A 160 -6.44 -9.44 25.64
C ARG A 160 -4.94 -9.24 25.85
N LEU A 161 -4.23 -8.90 24.78
CA LEU A 161 -2.79 -8.69 24.79
C LEU A 161 -2.42 -7.25 25.18
N ARG A 162 -3.10 -6.27 24.58
CA ARG A 162 -2.90 -4.83 24.87
C ARG A 162 -4.22 -4.10 24.93
N GLU A 163 -4.32 -3.14 25.83
CA GLU A 163 -5.44 -2.20 25.89
C GLU A 163 -5.21 -1.02 24.95
N ASP A 164 -6.26 -0.22 24.72
CA ASP A 164 -6.11 1.04 24.01
C ASP A 164 -5.47 2.09 24.92
N CYS A 165 -4.38 2.71 24.47
CA CYS A 165 -3.70 3.74 25.25
C CYS A 165 -4.43 5.10 25.13
N THR A 166 -5.09 5.50 26.21
CA THR A 166 -5.88 6.74 26.34
C THR A 166 -5.23 7.73 27.34
N GLY A 167 -4.09 8.34 26.98
CA GLY A 167 -3.42 9.32 27.84
C GLY A 167 -2.31 10.15 27.16
N SER A 168 -1.89 11.25 27.81
CA SER A 168 -0.82 12.15 27.34
C SER A 168 0.61 11.62 27.57
N LEU A 169 0.76 10.55 28.35
CA LEU A 169 2.05 9.87 28.58
C LEU A 169 2.01 8.53 27.84
N VAL A 170 2.33 8.57 26.54
CA VAL A 170 2.48 7.37 25.72
C VAL A 170 3.84 6.77 26.07
N GLY A 171 3.85 5.64 26.76
CA GLY A 171 5.07 4.88 27.00
C GLY A 171 5.65 4.35 25.67
N PRO A 172 6.94 4.00 25.63
CA PRO A 172 7.58 3.50 24.41
C PRO A 172 6.99 2.16 23.90
N GLN A 173 6.19 1.48 24.72
CA GLN A 173 5.55 0.19 24.43
C GLN A 173 4.03 0.30 24.24
N ASP A 174 3.50 1.52 24.29
CA ASP A 174 2.07 1.78 24.15
C ASP A 174 1.66 1.83 22.68
N ILE A 175 0.50 1.26 22.37
CA ILE A 175 -0.05 1.21 21.02
C ILE A 175 -1.38 1.96 21.00
N LYS A 176 -1.46 3.01 20.17
CA LYS A 176 -2.72 3.73 19.93
C LYS A 176 -3.60 2.94 18.98
N SER A 177 -4.80 2.60 19.42
CA SER A 177 -5.80 1.95 18.58
C SER A 177 -6.39 2.93 17.55
N ARG A 178 -6.85 2.39 16.43
CA ARG A 178 -7.17 3.19 15.23
C ARG A 178 -8.10 2.43 14.29
N ILE A 179 -8.74 3.15 13.38
CA ILE A 179 -9.58 2.58 12.31
C ILE A 179 -8.90 2.69 10.95
N GLY A 180 -9.23 1.80 10.02
CA GLY A 180 -8.78 1.89 8.62
C GLY A 180 -7.27 1.72 8.40
N HIS A 181 -6.53 1.31 9.44
CA HIS A 181 -5.12 0.95 9.36
C HIS A 181 -4.94 -0.37 8.61
N SER A 182 -3.69 -0.71 8.28
CA SER A 182 -3.34 -2.06 7.84
C SER A 182 -2.60 -2.79 8.97
N MET A 183 -2.87 -4.08 9.12
CA MET A 183 -2.15 -4.98 10.02
C MET A 183 -1.81 -6.24 9.24
N LEU A 184 -0.54 -6.65 9.30
CA LEU A 184 0.00 -7.80 8.58
C LEU A 184 0.76 -8.69 9.55
N PHE A 185 0.71 -10.01 9.35
CA PHE A 185 1.49 -10.96 10.14
C PHE A 185 2.63 -11.51 9.31
N HIS A 186 3.84 -11.43 9.83
CA HIS A 186 5.01 -12.06 9.24
C HIS A 186 5.33 -13.36 9.99
N SER A 187 5.10 -14.51 9.35
CA SER A 187 5.24 -15.82 10.00
C SER A 187 6.67 -16.11 10.47
N GLY A 188 7.68 -15.78 9.66
CA GLY A 188 9.08 -16.05 9.99
C GLY A 188 9.60 -15.32 11.23
N SER A 189 9.34 -14.01 11.35
CA SER A 189 9.75 -13.20 12.50
C SER A 189 8.74 -13.17 13.65
N ARG A 190 7.53 -13.71 13.43
CA ARG A 190 6.40 -13.69 14.38
C ARG A 190 6.11 -12.25 14.85
N GLN A 191 5.90 -11.37 13.89
CA GLN A 191 5.61 -9.96 14.14
C GLN A 191 4.35 -9.50 13.44
N LEU A 192 3.57 -8.67 14.14
CA LEU A 192 2.50 -7.88 13.56
C LEU A 192 3.07 -6.54 13.09
N TYR A 193 2.98 -6.25 11.80
CA TYR A 193 3.29 -4.95 11.22
C TYR A 193 2.02 -4.11 11.17
N ILE A 194 2.04 -2.93 11.77
CA ILE A 194 0.89 -2.03 11.83
C ILE A 194 1.29 -0.66 11.30
N LEU A 195 0.53 -0.17 10.32
CA LEU A 195 0.77 1.12 9.69
C LEU A 195 -0.52 1.86 9.37
N ALA A 196 -0.38 3.18 9.38
CA ALA A 196 -1.40 4.14 8.97
C ALA A 196 -2.70 4.03 9.78
N GLY A 197 -3.80 4.48 9.16
CA GLY A 197 -5.13 4.55 9.75
C GLY A 197 -5.42 5.90 10.38
N GLN A 198 -6.55 5.96 11.07
CA GLN A 198 -7.08 7.19 11.63
C GLN A 198 -7.51 6.98 13.07
N ARG A 199 -7.20 7.95 13.91
CA ARG A 199 -7.76 8.07 15.26
C ARG A 199 -8.41 9.44 15.37
N ASN A 200 -9.69 9.47 15.72
CA ASN A 200 -10.50 10.69 15.73
C ASN A 200 -10.39 11.46 14.40
N LYS A 201 -9.85 12.69 14.40
CA LYS A 201 -9.63 13.52 13.21
C LYS A 201 -8.19 13.43 12.66
N GLU A 202 -7.33 12.67 13.31
CA GLU A 202 -5.90 12.57 12.99
C GLU A 202 -5.62 11.32 12.15
N TYR A 203 -4.94 11.52 11.02
CA TYR A 203 -4.35 10.43 10.25
C TYR A 203 -2.98 10.10 10.82
N LEU A 204 -2.81 8.84 11.20
CA LEU A 204 -1.59 8.36 11.79
C LEU A 204 -0.60 7.96 10.69
N THR A 205 0.68 8.28 10.91
CA THR A 205 1.80 8.03 9.99
C THR A 205 2.87 7.14 10.61
N ASP A 206 2.67 6.72 11.85
CA ASP A 206 3.52 5.77 12.51
C ASP A 206 3.44 4.41 11.81
N PHE A 207 4.57 3.73 11.83
CA PHE A 207 4.76 2.39 11.32
C PHE A 207 5.59 1.63 12.35
N PHE A 208 5.05 0.56 12.89
CA PHE A 208 5.69 -0.19 13.97
C PHE A 208 5.40 -1.67 13.86
N THR A 209 6.20 -2.44 14.59
CA THR A 209 6.05 -3.88 14.78
C THR A 209 5.65 -4.18 16.21
N TYR A 210 4.85 -5.24 16.38
CA TYR A 210 4.56 -5.87 17.65
C TYR A 210 5.02 -7.32 17.59
N ASN A 211 6.01 -7.69 18.40
CA ASN A 211 6.48 -9.07 18.54
C ASN A 211 5.55 -9.82 19.49
N ILE A 212 4.92 -10.88 18.98
CA ILE A 212 3.89 -11.62 19.72
C ILE A 212 4.46 -12.52 20.80
N ASP A 213 5.73 -12.92 20.69
CA ASP A 213 6.36 -13.84 21.65
C ASP A 213 7.01 -13.09 22.81
N SER A 214 7.61 -11.92 22.54
CA SER A 214 8.26 -11.09 23.58
C SER A 214 7.37 -9.98 24.13
N ASP A 215 6.18 -9.78 23.57
CA ASP A 215 5.28 -8.67 23.91
C ASP A 215 6.00 -7.30 23.84
N THR A 216 6.68 -7.03 22.72
CA THR A 216 7.45 -5.79 22.52
C THR A 216 7.02 -5.03 21.27
N VAL A 217 6.97 -3.71 21.39
CA VAL A 217 6.71 -2.77 20.30
C VAL A 217 8.01 -2.12 19.84
N THR A 218 8.26 -2.14 18.53
CA THR A 218 9.40 -1.45 17.90
C THR A 218 8.90 -0.54 16.78
N TYR A 219 9.13 0.77 16.92
CA TYR A 219 8.77 1.75 15.91
C TYR A 219 9.81 1.76 14.78
N ILE A 220 9.35 1.52 13.55
CA ILE A 220 10.12 1.69 12.32
C ILE A 220 10.12 3.18 11.94
N SER A 221 8.95 3.82 12.06
CA SER A 221 8.76 5.27 11.93
C SER A 221 7.77 5.73 12.99
N ASP A 222 8.10 6.79 13.71
CA ASP A 222 7.25 7.41 14.73
C ASP A 222 6.25 8.43 14.13
N GLY A 223 6.32 8.67 12.82
CA GLY A 223 5.46 9.63 12.12
C GLY A 223 5.85 11.10 12.31
N THR A 224 6.93 11.42 13.02
CA THR A 224 7.36 12.81 13.29
C THR A 224 8.23 13.39 12.18
N LYS A 225 8.92 12.54 11.42
CA LYS A 225 9.79 12.95 10.31
C LYS A 225 8.94 13.48 9.15
N LYS A 226 9.18 14.73 8.75
CA LYS A 226 8.54 15.41 7.60
C LYS A 226 9.08 14.93 6.25
N ASP A 227 9.57 13.71 6.15
CA ASP A 227 10.20 13.21 4.92
C ASP A 227 9.14 12.58 4.01
N SER A 228 8.15 13.39 3.62
CA SER A 228 6.94 12.94 2.91
C SER A 228 7.20 12.39 1.51
N ALA A 229 8.39 12.65 0.94
CA ALA A 229 8.77 12.16 -0.37
C ALA A 229 9.27 10.71 -0.35
N SER A 230 9.82 10.24 0.77
CA SER A 230 10.50 8.95 0.91
C SER A 230 9.61 7.84 1.50
N VAL A 231 8.41 8.18 1.97
CA VAL A 231 7.45 7.24 2.56
C VAL A 231 6.03 7.40 1.98
N PRO A 232 5.16 6.38 2.08
CA PRO A 232 3.78 6.50 1.65
C PRO A 232 3.05 7.63 2.38
N ALA A 233 2.30 8.45 1.64
CA ALA A 233 1.52 9.55 2.22
C ALA A 233 0.44 9.04 3.17
N ALA A 234 0.29 9.68 4.33
CA ALA A 234 -0.73 9.38 5.34
C ALA A 234 -2.14 9.34 4.74
N GLY A 235 -2.91 8.29 5.06
CA GLY A 235 -4.28 8.21 4.57
C GLY A 235 -5.10 7.08 5.17
N PHE A 236 -6.41 7.17 4.94
CA PHE A 236 -7.43 6.20 5.38
C PHE A 236 -7.74 5.11 4.35
N THR A 237 -7.29 5.29 3.11
CA THR A 237 -7.55 4.38 1.99
C THR A 237 -6.45 3.36 1.77
N GLN A 238 -5.40 3.38 2.59
CA GLN A 238 -4.26 2.50 2.41
C GLN A 238 -4.65 1.04 2.63
N LYS A 239 -4.20 0.18 1.72
CA LYS A 239 -4.21 -1.27 1.90
C LYS A 239 -2.81 -1.79 1.74
N ALA A 240 -2.36 -2.53 2.75
CA ALA A 240 -1.11 -3.23 2.71
C ALA A 240 -1.32 -4.73 2.53
N THR A 241 -0.34 -5.39 1.92
CA THR A 241 -0.20 -6.84 1.84
C THR A 241 1.26 -7.19 2.09
N ILE A 242 1.56 -8.44 2.44
CA ILE A 242 2.92 -8.88 2.77
C ILE A 242 3.28 -10.13 1.98
N ASP A 243 4.51 -10.18 1.49
CA ASP A 243 5.17 -11.37 1.01
C ASP A 243 6.23 -11.77 2.02
N SER A 244 5.96 -12.83 2.80
CA SER A 244 6.87 -13.22 3.89
C SER A 244 8.11 -13.93 3.37
N GLN A 245 8.08 -14.46 2.15
CA GLN A 245 9.24 -15.09 1.52
C GLN A 245 10.23 -14.04 0.99
N LEU A 246 9.71 -12.97 0.39
CA LEU A 246 10.53 -11.85 -0.09
C LEU A 246 10.90 -10.86 1.03
N ASN A 247 10.22 -10.93 2.19
CA ASN A 247 10.31 -9.95 3.26
C ASN A 247 9.91 -8.54 2.77
N GLU A 248 8.80 -8.46 2.02
CA GLU A 248 8.33 -7.23 1.39
C GLU A 248 6.91 -6.90 1.84
N ILE A 249 6.67 -5.64 2.20
CA ILE A 249 5.34 -5.10 2.44
C ILE A 249 4.95 -4.21 1.27
N HIS A 250 3.84 -4.52 0.62
CA HIS A 250 3.31 -3.77 -0.50
C HIS A 250 2.15 -2.89 -0.04
N VAL A 251 2.21 -1.59 -0.32
CA VAL A 251 1.19 -0.62 0.10
C VAL A 251 0.61 0.09 -1.11
N LEU A 252 -0.68 -0.12 -1.35
CA LEU A 252 -1.46 0.73 -2.23
C LEU A 252 -2.02 1.89 -1.40
N SER A 253 -1.59 3.11 -1.70
CA SER A 253 -2.09 4.33 -1.07
C SER A 253 -2.94 5.11 -2.07
N GLY A 254 -4.16 5.46 -1.64
CA GLY A 254 -5.16 6.15 -2.45
C GLY A 254 -5.40 7.60 -2.06
N LEU A 255 -4.94 8.08 -0.89
CA LEU A 255 -5.31 9.41 -0.40
C LEU A 255 -4.08 10.11 0.18
N SER A 256 -3.76 11.29 -0.36
CA SER A 256 -2.86 12.25 0.27
C SER A 256 -3.69 13.46 0.63
N LYS A 257 -3.97 13.66 1.92
CA LYS A 257 -4.56 14.93 2.37
C LYS A 257 -3.44 15.96 2.44
N ASP A 258 -3.37 16.80 1.42
CA ASP A 258 -2.46 17.94 1.45
C ASP A 258 -2.99 18.95 2.49
N LYS A 259 -2.20 19.25 3.52
CA LYS A 259 -2.64 20.14 4.61
C LYS A 259 -2.87 21.58 4.13
N GLU A 260 -2.26 21.95 3.00
CA GLU A 260 -2.30 23.31 2.46
C GLU A 260 -3.45 23.54 1.49
N LYS A 261 -3.92 22.50 0.80
CA LYS A 261 -5.07 22.58 -0.11
C LYS A 261 -6.28 21.92 0.55
N ARG A 262 -7.38 22.67 0.68
CA ARG A 262 -8.67 22.15 1.20
C ARG A 262 -9.29 21.04 0.33
N GLU A 263 -8.65 20.65 -0.77
CA GLU A 263 -9.10 19.63 -1.70
C GLU A 263 -8.48 18.28 -1.35
N GLU A 264 -9.32 17.32 -1.00
CA GLU A 264 -8.93 15.93 -0.80
C GLU A 264 -8.70 15.25 -2.16
N ASN A 265 -7.46 15.30 -2.65
CA ASN A 265 -7.10 14.64 -3.91
C ASN A 265 -6.73 13.17 -3.66
N VAL A 266 -7.62 12.29 -4.08
CA VAL A 266 -7.43 10.83 -4.07
C VAL A 266 -6.45 10.51 -5.21
N ARG A 267 -5.29 9.94 -4.89
CA ARG A 267 -4.20 9.63 -5.84
C ARG A 267 -3.73 8.20 -5.62
N ASN A 268 -3.43 7.48 -6.70
CA ASN A 268 -2.85 6.15 -6.58
C ASN A 268 -1.33 6.22 -6.52
N SER A 269 -0.77 5.60 -5.50
CA SER A 269 0.65 5.27 -5.44
C SER A 269 0.83 3.88 -4.88
N PHE A 270 1.85 3.18 -5.37
CA PHE A 270 2.19 1.85 -4.93
C PHE A 270 3.63 1.85 -4.42
N TRP A 271 3.78 1.36 -3.20
CA TRP A 271 5.03 1.39 -2.46
C TRP A 271 5.41 -0.01 -2.02
N VAL A 272 6.71 -0.26 -1.99
CA VAL A 272 7.31 -1.48 -1.45
C VAL A 272 8.21 -1.09 -0.29
N TYR A 273 8.01 -1.72 0.86
CA TYR A 273 8.92 -1.67 1.98
C TYR A 273 9.68 -2.99 2.05
N ASP A 274 10.99 -2.90 1.88
CA ASP A 274 11.92 -4.01 2.10
C ASP A 274 12.21 -4.08 3.60
N ILE A 275 11.76 -5.16 4.24
CA ILE A 275 11.91 -5.35 5.69
C ILE A 275 13.38 -5.53 6.08
N ASN A 276 14.17 -6.24 5.26
CA ASN A 276 15.57 -6.53 5.55
C ASN A 276 16.44 -5.28 5.46
N GLN A 277 16.16 -4.41 4.49
CA GLN A 277 16.88 -3.16 4.28
C GLN A 277 16.31 -1.98 5.07
N ASN A 278 15.13 -2.15 5.68
CA ASN A 278 14.38 -1.06 6.31
C ASN A 278 14.21 0.15 5.36
N LYS A 279 13.77 -0.12 4.12
CA LYS A 279 13.76 0.88 3.04
C LYS A 279 12.44 0.88 2.29
N TRP A 280 11.86 2.06 2.14
CA TRP A 280 10.71 2.30 1.26
C TRP A 280 11.15 2.61 -0.16
N SER A 281 10.39 2.13 -1.14
CA SER A 281 10.54 2.43 -2.56
C SER A 281 9.17 2.71 -3.17
N CYS A 282 9.00 3.89 -3.76
CA CYS A 282 7.82 4.22 -4.58
C CYS A 282 8.00 3.60 -5.96
N ILE A 283 7.22 2.57 -6.30
CA ILE A 283 7.35 1.88 -7.59
C ILE A 283 6.31 2.34 -8.62
N TYR A 284 5.26 3.01 -8.17
CA TYR A 284 4.25 3.61 -9.03
C TYR A 284 3.65 4.83 -8.34
N ARG A 285 3.42 5.90 -9.10
CA ARG A 285 2.70 7.09 -8.65
C ARG A 285 1.97 7.70 -9.84
N ASN A 286 0.70 8.02 -9.64
CA ASN A 286 -0.09 8.78 -10.59
C ASN A 286 -0.68 10.03 -9.94
N GLU A 287 -0.39 11.18 -10.54
CA GLU A 287 -0.82 12.50 -10.08
C GLU A 287 -2.00 13.07 -10.89
N GLN A 288 -2.46 12.35 -11.92
CA GLN A 288 -3.55 12.76 -12.80
C GLN A 288 -4.90 12.66 -12.07
N THR A 289 -5.65 13.77 -12.05
CA THR A 289 -6.97 13.84 -11.38
C THR A 289 -8.13 14.04 -12.34
N GLY A 290 -7.86 14.31 -13.62
CA GLY A 290 -8.88 14.68 -14.61
C GLY A 290 -9.78 13.51 -15.02
N GLU A 291 -11.09 13.76 -15.15
CA GLU A 291 -12.06 12.75 -15.61
C GLU A 291 -11.74 12.21 -17.01
N SER A 292 -11.20 13.06 -17.90
CA SER A 292 -10.79 12.65 -19.25
C SER A 292 -9.66 11.62 -19.22
N TYR A 293 -8.71 11.77 -18.30
CA TYR A 293 -7.63 10.82 -18.09
C TYR A 293 -8.18 9.48 -17.61
N TRP A 294 -9.01 9.49 -16.57
CA TRP A 294 -9.58 8.26 -16.00
C TRP A 294 -10.54 7.55 -16.95
N SER A 295 -11.22 8.29 -17.82
CA SER A 295 -12.02 7.70 -18.90
C SER A 295 -11.15 6.97 -19.93
N LYS A 296 -9.97 7.52 -20.25
CA LYS A 296 -9.00 6.87 -21.15
C LYS A 296 -8.34 5.66 -20.50
N MET A 297 -8.05 5.72 -19.20
CA MET A 297 -7.33 4.68 -18.46
C MET A 297 -8.22 3.62 -17.82
N GLN A 298 -9.53 3.63 -18.06
CA GLN A 298 -10.52 2.75 -17.41
C GLN A 298 -10.28 1.24 -17.57
N HIS A 299 -9.42 0.82 -18.52
CA HIS A 299 -9.04 -0.58 -18.76
C HIS A 299 -7.56 -0.86 -18.50
N THR A 300 -6.78 0.16 -18.12
CA THR A 300 -5.34 0.06 -17.92
C THR A 300 -5.00 0.07 -16.44
N GLU A 301 -5.69 0.89 -15.65
CA GLU A 301 -5.43 1.02 -14.22
C GLU A 301 -6.70 1.39 -13.43
N PRO A 302 -6.82 0.93 -12.17
CA PRO A 302 -7.95 1.29 -11.32
C PRO A 302 -7.92 2.78 -10.99
N CYS A 303 -9.07 3.45 -11.00
CA CYS A 303 -9.15 4.80 -10.44
C CYS A 303 -8.91 4.81 -8.91
N PRO A 304 -8.50 5.96 -8.34
CA PRO A 304 -8.35 6.12 -6.90
C PRO A 304 -9.69 5.93 -6.16
N ARG A 305 -9.67 5.23 -5.02
CA ARG A 305 -10.90 4.77 -4.36
C ARG A 305 -10.76 4.46 -2.87
N PHE A 306 -11.86 4.64 -2.15
CA PHE A 306 -12.05 4.30 -0.74
C PHE A 306 -12.64 2.91 -0.57
N ALA A 307 -12.49 2.34 0.63
CA ALA A 307 -13.21 1.12 1.05
C ALA A 307 -13.15 -0.04 0.05
N HIS A 308 -12.07 -0.12 -0.74
CA HIS A 308 -11.77 -1.25 -1.60
C HIS A 308 -11.08 -2.34 -0.79
N GLN A 309 -11.05 -3.55 -1.33
CA GLN A 309 -10.28 -4.66 -0.77
C GLN A 309 -9.11 -4.98 -1.70
N LEU A 310 -7.94 -5.22 -1.11
CA LEU A 310 -6.72 -5.66 -1.77
C LEU A 310 -6.28 -6.96 -1.11
N VAL A 311 -6.01 -8.00 -1.89
CA VAL A 311 -5.51 -9.30 -1.43
C VAL A 311 -4.30 -9.70 -2.26
N TYR A 312 -3.40 -10.48 -1.66
CA TYR A 312 -2.17 -10.95 -2.31
C TYR A 312 -2.15 -12.47 -2.38
N ASP A 313 -1.93 -13.00 -3.58
CA ASP A 313 -1.63 -14.41 -3.83
C ASP A 313 -0.10 -14.58 -3.78
N GLU A 314 0.41 -15.07 -2.65
CA GLU A 314 1.84 -15.29 -2.43
C GLU A 314 2.41 -16.40 -3.33
N THR A 315 1.58 -17.33 -3.82
CA THR A 315 2.03 -18.39 -4.72
C THR A 315 2.23 -17.86 -6.13
N LYS A 316 1.26 -17.10 -6.64
CA LYS A 316 1.35 -16.52 -8.00
C LYS A 316 2.04 -15.17 -8.03
N LYS A 317 2.31 -14.57 -6.87
CA LYS A 317 2.86 -13.21 -6.70
C LYS A 317 1.99 -12.16 -7.40
N VAL A 318 0.67 -12.22 -7.20
CA VAL A 318 -0.32 -11.33 -7.82
C VAL A 318 -1.19 -10.66 -6.75
N HIS A 319 -1.43 -9.37 -6.89
CA HIS A 319 -2.43 -8.66 -6.11
C HIS A 319 -3.76 -8.64 -6.85
N TYR A 320 -4.86 -8.76 -6.10
CA TYR A 320 -6.21 -8.55 -6.62
C TYR A 320 -6.88 -7.42 -5.85
N LEU A 321 -7.47 -6.48 -6.59
CA LEU A 321 -8.25 -5.38 -6.05
C LEU A 321 -9.70 -5.51 -6.49
N PHE A 322 -10.62 -5.31 -5.56
CA PHE A 322 -12.05 -5.37 -5.84
C PHE A 322 -12.81 -4.16 -5.26
N GLY A 323 -13.68 -3.61 -6.10
CA GLY A 323 -14.73 -2.66 -5.72
C GLY A 323 -14.22 -1.38 -5.05
N GLY A 324 -15.02 -0.88 -4.11
CA GLY A 324 -14.76 0.38 -3.39
C GLY A 324 -15.64 1.54 -3.85
N ASN A 325 -15.25 2.77 -3.50
CA ASN A 325 -15.96 4.01 -3.85
C ASN A 325 -14.97 5.02 -4.44
N PRO A 326 -15.19 5.58 -5.63
CA PRO A 326 -14.26 6.50 -6.28
C PRO A 326 -14.27 7.92 -5.69
N GLY A 327 -15.08 8.20 -4.67
CA GLY A 327 -15.09 9.51 -3.99
C GLY A 327 -15.74 10.64 -4.80
N LYS A 328 -16.54 10.34 -5.82
CA LYS A 328 -17.21 11.34 -6.65
C LYS A 328 -18.24 12.12 -5.81
N ALA A 329 -18.02 13.42 -5.63
CA ALA A 329 -18.89 14.28 -4.83
C ALA A 329 -20.35 14.33 -5.34
N SER A 330 -20.55 14.21 -6.65
CA SER A 330 -21.88 14.12 -7.28
C SER A 330 -22.60 12.79 -7.02
N LEU A 331 -21.85 11.72 -6.72
CA LEU A 331 -22.35 10.37 -6.50
C LEU A 331 -21.69 9.73 -5.25
N PRO A 332 -21.93 10.29 -4.04
CA PRO A 332 -21.23 9.86 -2.83
C PRO A 332 -21.53 8.41 -2.43
N LYS A 333 -22.65 7.87 -2.94
CA LYS A 333 -23.10 6.49 -2.74
C LYS A 333 -22.70 5.57 -3.90
N MET A 334 -21.79 5.98 -4.79
CA MET A 334 -21.29 5.08 -5.84
C MET A 334 -20.50 3.92 -5.22
N ARG A 335 -20.70 2.72 -5.74
CA ARG A 335 -19.89 1.53 -5.43
C ARG A 335 -19.41 0.95 -6.75
N LEU A 336 -18.14 0.61 -6.79
CA LEU A 336 -17.53 -0.08 -7.91
C LEU A 336 -17.66 -1.58 -7.69
N ASP A 337 -17.80 -2.30 -8.79
CA ASP A 337 -17.87 -3.76 -8.91
C ASP A 337 -16.78 -4.30 -9.85
N ASP A 338 -15.81 -3.46 -10.21
CA ASP A 338 -14.67 -3.81 -11.03
C ASP A 338 -13.64 -4.66 -10.25
N PHE A 339 -12.93 -5.49 -11.00
CA PHE A 339 -11.93 -6.42 -10.47
C PHE A 339 -10.62 -6.27 -11.24
N TRP A 340 -9.53 -6.04 -10.51
CA TRP A 340 -8.22 -5.74 -11.05
C TRP A 340 -7.18 -6.73 -10.55
N SER A 341 -6.20 -7.05 -11.39
CA SER A 341 -5.01 -7.81 -11.01
C SER A 341 -3.75 -7.01 -11.27
N LEU A 342 -2.80 -7.02 -10.34
CA LEU A 342 -1.50 -6.38 -10.46
C LEU A 342 -0.39 -7.40 -10.18
N ARG A 343 0.51 -7.57 -11.15
CA ARG A 343 1.74 -8.35 -11.00
C ARG A 343 2.93 -7.40 -11.01
N LEU A 344 3.78 -7.51 -9.98
CA LEU A 344 5.05 -6.79 -9.94
C LEU A 344 6.11 -7.65 -10.63
N CYS A 345 6.70 -7.12 -11.70
CA CYS A 345 7.74 -7.80 -12.45
C CYS A 345 9.08 -7.10 -12.20
N ARG A 346 10.02 -7.82 -11.58
CA ARG A 346 11.40 -7.34 -11.46
C ARG A 346 12.14 -7.65 -12.77
N PRO A 347 12.85 -6.68 -13.37
CA PRO A 347 13.69 -6.95 -14.52
C PRO A 347 14.72 -8.03 -14.20
N SER A 348 14.90 -8.99 -15.09
CA SER A 348 15.98 -9.97 -15.01
C SER A 348 17.34 -9.32 -15.29
N THR A 349 18.43 -9.95 -14.85
CA THR A 349 19.79 -9.50 -15.16
C THR A 349 20.04 -9.36 -16.66
N GLU A 350 19.45 -10.25 -17.47
CA GLU A 350 19.55 -10.19 -18.93
C GLU A 350 18.83 -8.96 -19.51
N GLN A 351 17.62 -8.67 -19.05
CA GLN A 351 16.87 -7.47 -19.45
C GLN A 351 17.61 -6.18 -19.05
N LEU A 352 18.20 -6.15 -17.84
CA LEU A 352 19.01 -5.03 -17.39
C LEU A 352 20.27 -4.86 -18.25
N LEU A 353 20.99 -5.95 -18.53
CA LEU A 353 22.16 -5.93 -19.42
C LEU A 353 21.79 -5.41 -20.81
N HIS A 354 20.69 -5.91 -21.37
CA HIS A 354 20.18 -5.47 -22.67
C HIS A 354 19.85 -3.98 -22.67
N THR A 355 19.20 -3.48 -21.61
CA THR A 355 18.92 -2.06 -21.41
C THR A 355 20.20 -1.23 -21.37
N CYS A 356 21.21 -1.67 -20.62
CA CYS A 356 22.52 -1.00 -20.56
C CYS A 356 23.20 -0.96 -21.94
N ILE A 357 23.20 -2.08 -22.67
CA ILE A 357 23.75 -2.15 -24.03
C ILE A 357 23.04 -1.15 -24.95
N LEU A 358 21.71 -1.11 -24.91
CA LEU A 358 20.93 -0.17 -25.71
C LEU A 358 21.28 1.28 -25.38
N LEU A 359 21.34 1.65 -24.10
CA LEU A 359 21.72 3.00 -23.68
C LEU A 359 23.10 3.41 -24.22
N ILE A 360 24.10 2.53 -24.07
CA ILE A 360 25.47 2.78 -24.55
C ILE A 360 25.50 2.90 -26.07
N ARG A 361 24.81 1.98 -26.79
CA ARG A 361 24.82 1.98 -28.25
C ARG A 361 24.06 3.16 -28.83
N LYS A 362 22.93 3.57 -28.24
CA LYS A 362 22.18 4.79 -28.62
C LYS A 362 23.04 6.03 -28.43
N HIS A 363 23.73 6.13 -27.29
CA HIS A 363 24.63 7.24 -27.03
C HIS A 363 25.78 7.31 -28.06
N LYS A 364 26.44 6.18 -28.32
CA LYS A 364 27.48 6.09 -29.37
C LYS A 364 26.96 6.45 -30.75
N PHE A 365 25.73 6.05 -31.10
CA PHE A 365 25.10 6.46 -32.35
C PHE A 365 24.95 7.98 -32.44
N ASN A 366 24.50 8.64 -31.36
CA ASN A 366 24.36 10.10 -31.32
C ASN A 366 25.70 10.83 -31.45
N GLU A 367 26.77 10.31 -30.84
CA GLU A 367 28.13 10.84 -31.05
C GLU A 367 28.56 10.71 -32.52
N LEU A 368 28.34 9.54 -33.13
CA LEU A 368 28.68 9.30 -34.54
C LEU A 368 27.83 10.15 -35.49
N ALA A 369 26.55 10.37 -35.19
CA ALA A 369 25.64 11.13 -36.05
C ALA A 369 26.08 12.60 -36.19
N ARG A 370 26.69 13.15 -35.13
CA ARG A 370 27.24 14.52 -35.11
C ARG A 370 28.54 14.65 -35.90
N ASP A 371 29.40 13.63 -35.84
CA ASP A 371 30.71 13.64 -36.47
C ASP A 371 30.65 13.18 -37.94
N ASN A 372 30.06 12.02 -38.20
CA ASN A 372 30.00 11.39 -39.51
C ASN A 372 28.71 10.60 -39.72
N SER A 373 27.76 11.22 -40.42
CA SER A 373 26.43 10.65 -40.71
C SER A 373 26.46 9.32 -41.46
N VAL A 374 27.44 9.08 -42.33
CA VAL A 374 27.58 7.82 -43.07
C VAL A 374 27.98 6.69 -42.12
N SER A 375 28.95 6.97 -41.22
CA SER A 375 29.37 6.01 -40.20
C SER A 375 28.25 5.72 -39.19
N ALA A 376 27.48 6.75 -38.83
CA ALA A 376 26.35 6.65 -37.93
C ALA A 376 25.22 5.81 -38.54
N LEU A 377 24.89 6.02 -39.81
CA LEU A 377 23.91 5.22 -40.53
C LEU A 377 24.33 3.74 -40.59
N LYS A 378 25.60 3.47 -40.90
CA LYS A 378 26.13 2.09 -40.89
C LYS A 378 26.02 1.47 -39.50
N TYR A 379 26.32 2.22 -38.46
CA TYR A 379 26.22 1.77 -37.08
C TYR A 379 24.75 1.51 -36.66
N LEU A 380 23.83 2.38 -37.06
CA LEU A 380 22.39 2.26 -36.83
C LEU A 380 21.84 0.96 -37.45
N GLN A 381 22.18 0.69 -38.70
CA GLN A 381 21.74 -0.48 -39.46
C GLN A 381 22.35 -1.80 -39.00
N THR A 382 23.45 -1.77 -38.23
CA THR A 382 24.18 -2.99 -37.83
C THR A 382 24.18 -3.17 -36.32
N GLN A 383 25.07 -2.47 -35.63
CA GLN A 383 25.31 -2.63 -34.19
C GLN A 383 24.09 -2.21 -33.39
N LEU A 384 23.47 -1.06 -33.69
CA LEU A 384 22.30 -0.64 -32.93
C LEU A 384 21.08 -1.52 -33.23
N HIS A 385 20.81 -1.81 -34.50
CA HIS A 385 19.75 -2.73 -34.92
C HIS A 385 19.85 -4.09 -34.21
N SER A 386 21.05 -4.68 -34.10
CA SER A 386 21.24 -5.97 -33.42
C SER A 386 21.00 -5.95 -31.91
N ALA A 387 21.00 -4.77 -31.28
CA ALA A 387 20.72 -4.62 -29.86
C ALA A 387 19.26 -4.27 -29.57
N VAL A 388 18.44 -3.98 -30.58
CA VAL A 388 17.01 -3.65 -30.39
C VAL A 388 16.20 -4.93 -30.37
N ASP A 389 15.30 -5.06 -29.41
CA ASP A 389 14.26 -6.07 -29.45
C ASP A 389 13.18 -5.66 -30.45
N HIS A 390 13.19 -6.27 -31.63
CA HIS A 390 12.22 -5.97 -32.70
C HIS A 390 10.83 -6.56 -32.45
N SER A 391 10.64 -7.32 -31.37
CA SER A 391 9.32 -7.77 -30.92
C SER A 391 8.62 -6.75 -30.02
N ASP A 392 9.35 -5.76 -29.50
CA ASP A 392 8.84 -4.68 -28.65
C ASP A 392 8.48 -3.44 -29.49
N PRO A 393 7.18 -3.09 -29.62
CA PRO A 393 6.75 -1.94 -30.42
C PRO A 393 7.32 -0.59 -29.96
N GLU A 394 7.52 -0.40 -28.65
CA GLU A 394 8.05 0.86 -28.11
C GLU A 394 9.52 1.03 -28.48
N GLN A 395 10.32 -0.05 -28.32
CA GLN A 395 11.72 -0.03 -28.72
C GLN A 395 11.89 0.15 -30.23
N VAL A 396 11.04 -0.48 -31.04
CA VAL A 396 11.05 -0.30 -32.50
C VAL A 396 10.72 1.15 -32.86
N GLN A 397 9.70 1.74 -32.23
CA GLN A 397 9.34 3.14 -32.46
C GLN A 397 10.50 4.08 -32.10
N GLU A 398 11.13 3.88 -30.95
CA GLU A 398 12.26 4.69 -30.50
C GLU A 398 13.47 4.51 -31.45
N PHE A 399 13.77 3.28 -31.86
CA PHE A 399 14.83 2.97 -32.83
C PHE A 399 14.60 3.67 -34.18
N GLN A 400 13.37 3.64 -34.70
CA GLN A 400 13.02 4.34 -35.94
C GLN A 400 13.18 5.85 -35.79
N ALA A 401 12.82 6.42 -34.63
CA ALA A 401 12.97 7.84 -34.36
C ALA A 401 14.44 8.29 -34.37
N LEU A 402 15.39 7.43 -33.98
CA LEU A 402 16.82 7.75 -34.00
C LEU A 402 17.35 8.11 -35.40
N ALA A 403 16.73 7.60 -36.47
CA ALA A 403 17.12 7.94 -37.84
C ALA A 403 17.00 9.45 -38.13
N THR A 404 16.13 10.17 -37.40
CA THR A 404 15.99 11.62 -37.55
C THR A 404 17.25 12.38 -37.15
N ALA A 405 18.05 11.85 -36.21
CA ALA A 405 19.29 12.48 -35.76
C ALA A 405 20.36 12.58 -36.87
N LEU A 406 20.27 11.77 -37.92
CA LEU A 406 21.17 11.83 -39.08
C LEU A 406 20.97 13.09 -39.94
N PHE A 407 19.82 13.76 -39.80
CA PHE A 407 19.42 14.90 -40.62
C PHE A 407 19.32 16.19 -39.80
N GLN A 408 19.62 16.13 -38.50
CA GLN A 408 19.69 17.34 -37.68
C GLN A 408 20.90 18.18 -38.12
N PRO A 409 20.73 19.48 -38.38
CA PRO A 409 21.88 20.36 -38.59
C PRO A 409 22.74 20.35 -37.31
N PRO A 410 24.06 20.63 -37.42
CA PRO A 410 24.86 20.92 -36.24
C PRO A 410 24.28 22.19 -35.61
N GLU A 411 23.40 22.06 -34.62
CA GLU A 411 22.80 23.22 -33.97
C GLU A 411 23.88 23.97 -33.18
N GLU A 412 23.93 25.29 -33.39
CA GLU A 412 24.54 26.21 -32.44
C GLU A 412 23.89 26.03 -31.05
N PRO A 413 24.65 26.22 -29.96
CA PRO A 413 24.26 25.76 -28.63
C PRO A 413 23.14 26.61 -28.04
N SER A 414 21.89 26.27 -28.31
CA SER A 414 20.74 26.61 -27.46
C SER A 414 19.44 26.08 -28.07
N THR A 415 18.84 25.04 -27.46
CA THR A 415 17.40 24.97 -27.07
C THR A 415 16.83 23.56 -26.79
N VAL A 416 17.58 22.45 -26.93
CA VAL A 416 16.96 21.11 -26.73
C VAL A 416 17.08 20.56 -25.30
N LEU A 417 17.80 21.22 -24.37
CA LEU A 417 17.94 20.76 -22.99
C LEU A 417 16.90 21.30 -21.99
N HIS A 418 15.82 21.95 -22.44
CA HIS A 418 14.87 22.57 -21.49
C HIS A 418 13.75 21.64 -20.99
N ALA A 419 13.71 20.35 -21.39
CA ALA A 419 12.66 19.43 -20.95
C ALA A 419 13.07 18.50 -19.79
N ILE A 420 14.34 18.48 -19.38
CA ILE A 420 14.80 17.66 -18.25
C ILE A 420 15.94 18.40 -17.56
N ILE A 421 15.63 19.20 -16.53
CA ILE A 421 16.43 19.51 -15.34
C ILE A 421 15.76 20.72 -14.69
N CYS A 422 15.23 20.50 -13.49
CA CYS A 422 14.87 21.55 -12.55
C CYS A 422 16.16 22.09 -11.93
N ASP A 423 16.22 23.42 -11.79
CA ASP A 423 17.06 24.25 -10.94
C ASP A 423 18.23 23.56 -10.20
N ASP A 424 19.46 23.89 -10.61
CA ASP A 424 20.51 24.22 -9.64
C ASP A 424 21.54 25.16 -10.30
N GLU A 425 21.56 26.40 -9.83
CA GLU A 425 22.56 27.42 -10.15
C GLU A 425 23.77 27.24 -9.24
N ASP A 426 24.79 26.50 -9.65
CA ASP A 426 26.19 26.90 -9.39
C ASP A 426 27.20 25.97 -10.09
N SER A 427 27.81 26.42 -11.19
CA SER A 427 29.18 26.02 -11.54
C SER A 427 29.78 26.94 -12.60
N GLY A 428 30.82 27.66 -12.20
CA GLY A 428 31.57 28.61 -13.02
C GLY A 428 32.17 27.99 -14.27
N SER A 429 31.94 28.66 -15.40
CA SER A 429 32.47 28.37 -16.73
C SER A 429 34.00 28.58 -16.79
N MET A 430 34.75 27.53 -17.12
CA MET A 430 36.00 27.65 -17.88
C MET A 430 35.79 27.10 -19.29
N SER A 431 35.81 28.01 -20.26
CA SER A 431 35.68 27.75 -21.69
C SER A 431 36.93 27.05 -22.23
N THR A 432 36.81 25.75 -22.50
CA THR A 432 37.72 25.05 -23.42
C THR A 432 36.88 24.20 -24.38
N GLY A 433 36.84 24.61 -25.66
CA GLY A 433 36.26 23.88 -26.80
C GLY A 433 34.85 23.32 -26.60
N ASN A 434 33.83 24.01 -27.14
CA ASN A 434 32.40 23.65 -27.02
C ASN A 434 32.08 22.15 -27.24
N ASP A 435 32.82 21.44 -28.09
CA ASP A 435 32.62 20.00 -28.33
C ASP A 435 33.12 19.08 -27.19
N LEU A 436 34.24 19.42 -26.54
CA LEU A 436 34.80 18.62 -25.44
C LEU A 436 33.90 18.72 -24.19
N GLY A 437 33.36 19.92 -23.93
CA GLY A 437 32.41 20.15 -22.84
C GLY A 437 31.11 19.36 -23.03
N TRP A 438 30.56 19.36 -24.25
CA TRP A 438 29.35 18.56 -24.53
C TRP A 438 29.60 17.06 -24.40
N LEU A 439 30.69 16.56 -24.98
CA LEU A 439 31.01 15.12 -24.96
C LEU A 439 31.21 14.61 -23.52
N HIS A 440 31.92 15.38 -22.70
CA HIS A 440 32.12 15.06 -21.29
C HIS A 440 30.79 15.04 -20.53
N ASN A 441 29.98 16.09 -20.69
CA ASN A 441 28.69 16.20 -19.99
C ASN A 441 27.72 15.08 -20.40
N SER A 442 27.59 14.82 -21.69
CA SER A 442 26.66 13.80 -22.20
C SER A 442 27.06 12.38 -21.77
N ARG A 443 28.37 12.07 -21.75
CA ARG A 443 28.88 10.80 -21.21
C ARG A 443 28.69 10.69 -19.70
N SER A 444 28.82 11.79 -18.96
CA SER A 444 28.57 11.81 -17.50
C SER A 444 27.11 11.50 -17.20
N VAL A 445 26.17 12.12 -17.93
CA VAL A 445 24.74 11.82 -17.82
C VAL A 445 24.44 10.34 -18.13
N LEU A 446 25.06 9.77 -19.17
CA LEU A 446 24.95 8.34 -19.47
C LEU A 446 25.49 7.49 -18.32
N PHE A 447 26.67 7.83 -17.80
CA PHE A 447 27.28 7.12 -16.68
C PHE A 447 26.38 7.12 -15.45
N ASP A 448 25.86 8.29 -15.04
CA ASP A 448 24.95 8.41 -13.91
C ASP A 448 23.69 7.57 -14.12
N ARG A 449 23.12 7.57 -15.33
CA ARG A 449 21.98 6.71 -15.66
C ARG A 449 22.31 5.23 -15.56
N LEU A 450 23.50 4.80 -16.02
CA LEU A 450 23.93 3.41 -15.93
C LEU A 450 24.13 2.97 -14.48
N THR A 451 24.70 3.82 -13.62
CA THR A 451 24.94 3.48 -12.21
C THR A 451 23.66 3.16 -11.45
N GLN A 452 22.50 3.65 -11.88
CA GLN A 452 21.20 3.34 -11.24
C GLN A 452 20.84 1.85 -11.33
N PHE A 453 21.41 1.09 -12.27
CA PHE A 453 21.19 -0.35 -12.41
C PHE A 453 22.13 -1.21 -11.56
N PHE A 454 23.07 -0.59 -10.85
CA PHE A 454 24.06 -1.28 -10.02
C PHE A 454 23.80 -1.03 -8.53
N PRO A 455 24.17 -1.98 -7.65
CA PRO A 455 24.10 -1.79 -6.21
C PRO A 455 24.90 -0.57 -5.75
N GLU A 456 24.44 0.13 -4.70
CA GLU A 456 25.07 1.35 -4.19
C GLU A 456 26.57 1.16 -3.89
N HIS A 457 26.96 0.01 -3.33
CA HIS A 457 28.36 -0.32 -3.01
C HIS A 457 29.26 -0.54 -4.25
N MET A 458 28.69 -0.67 -5.45
CA MET A 458 29.40 -0.78 -6.72
C MET A 458 29.43 0.53 -7.50
N THR A 459 28.82 1.59 -6.95
CA THR A 459 28.68 2.90 -7.60
C THR A 459 29.38 3.99 -6.81
N GLN A 460 29.57 5.16 -7.44
CA GLN A 460 30.08 6.32 -6.71
C GLN A 460 29.10 6.76 -5.61
N PRO A 461 29.59 7.30 -4.48
CA PRO A 461 28.73 7.87 -3.45
C PRO A 461 27.78 8.92 -4.03
N ARG A 462 26.50 8.87 -3.64
CA ARG A 462 25.48 9.82 -4.11
C ARG A 462 25.46 11.13 -3.30
N GLY A 463 26.04 11.12 -2.10
CA GLY A 463 26.16 12.32 -1.26
C GLY A 463 27.29 13.22 -1.73
N ASN A 464 27.11 14.55 -1.59
CA ASN A 464 28.19 15.48 -1.87
C ASN A 464 29.28 15.31 -0.80
N LEU A 465 30.52 15.08 -1.23
CA LEU A 465 31.67 14.92 -0.32
C LEU A 465 31.88 16.17 0.54
N VAL A 466 31.43 17.34 0.10
CA VAL A 466 31.48 18.60 0.85
C VAL A 466 30.58 18.53 2.10
N ASP A 467 29.45 17.83 2.04
CA ASP A 467 28.53 17.67 3.17
C ASP A 467 29.10 16.74 4.27
N LEU A 468 30.17 16.01 3.96
CA LEU A 468 30.89 15.14 4.89
C LEU A 468 32.08 15.83 5.57
N ILE A 469 32.37 17.10 5.22
CA ILE A 469 33.40 17.90 5.88
C ILE A 469 32.76 18.54 7.12
N PRO A 470 33.20 18.18 8.34
CA PRO A 470 32.72 18.84 9.55
C PRO A 470 33.17 20.31 9.53
N TYR A 471 32.22 21.24 9.67
CA TYR A 471 32.52 22.66 9.90
C TYR A 471 33.13 22.90 11.28
#